data_AF-A0A812IXH4-F1
#
_entry.id   AF-A0A812IXH4-F1
#
_cell.length_a   1.000
_cell.length_b   1.000
_cell.length_c   1.000
_cell.angle_alpha   90.00
_cell.angle_beta   90.00
_cell.angle_gamma   90.00
#
_symmetry.space_group_name_H-M   'P 1'
#
loop_
_entity.id
_entity.type
_entity.pdbx_description
1 polymer ?
#
loop_
_entity_poly.entity_id
_entity_poly.type
_entity_poly.pdbx_seq_one_letter_code
_entity_poly.pdbx_strand_id
1 'polypeptide(L)'
;MIRRCSTSALFFALLLASPSPSMLPGRIQIADAFATTALAVTGGFLGWLSFNAQEVYNSIKRWWGGPVEWGKIWEDYKKARHAIMQKEPNDEMRHILISDMREDFRIKYPQWAYKWN
;
A
#
# COMPACT_ATOMS: atom_id res chain seq x y z
N MET A 1 48.30 5.94 36.98
CA MET A 1 48.17 5.90 35.50
C MET A 1 47.84 7.33 35.03
N ILE A 2 48.78 8.26 34.83
CA ILE A 2 49.73 8.45 33.70
C ILE A 2 48.96 8.50 32.36
N ARG A 3 48.52 9.69 31.92
CA ARG A 3 49.17 10.75 31.09
C ARG A 3 49.17 10.48 29.57
N ARG A 4 48.45 11.39 28.88
CA ARG A 4 48.82 12.18 27.68
C ARG A 4 49.10 11.51 26.32
N CYS A 5 48.76 12.30 25.28
CA CYS A 5 49.37 12.37 23.94
C CYS A 5 49.01 11.21 22.98
N SER A 6 48.94 11.34 21.66
CA SER A 6 49.18 12.43 20.71
C SER A 6 48.92 11.81 19.33
N THR A 7 48.12 12.44 18.48
CA THR A 7 48.29 12.35 17.02
C THR A 7 47.83 13.64 16.38
N SER A 8 48.76 14.61 16.43
CA SER A 8 48.91 15.69 15.46
C SER A 8 48.56 15.20 14.05
N ALA A 9 47.65 15.83 13.33
CA ALA A 9 47.90 17.09 12.63
C ALA A 9 49.18 17.04 11.78
N LEU A 10 49.12 16.35 10.63
CA LEU A 10 49.92 16.62 9.45
C LEU A 10 49.12 16.14 8.25
N PHE A 11 48.43 17.04 7.56
CA PHE A 11 48.23 17.07 6.10
C PHE A 11 47.29 18.26 5.81
N PHE A 12 47.71 19.44 6.24
CA PHE A 12 47.21 20.68 5.68
C PHE A 12 48.30 21.19 4.74
N ALA A 13 47.87 21.75 3.62
CA ALA A 13 48.66 22.35 2.55
C ALA A 13 49.40 21.35 1.64
N LEU A 14 49.49 21.52 0.32
CA LEU A 14 48.93 22.44 -0.67
C LEU A 14 49.75 22.05 -1.92
N LEU A 15 49.15 21.65 -3.04
CA LEU A 15 49.68 21.83 -4.40
C LEU A 15 48.67 21.20 -5.37
N LEU A 16 47.79 22.00 -5.95
CA LEU A 16 47.94 22.44 -7.33
C LEU A 16 47.95 21.27 -8.32
N ALA A 17 46.77 20.75 -8.60
CA ALA A 17 46.46 20.23 -9.93
C ALA A 17 45.05 20.67 -10.26
N SER A 18 44.93 21.88 -10.80
CA SER A 18 43.80 22.27 -11.63
C SER A 18 43.75 21.34 -12.84
N PRO A 19 42.67 20.57 -13.08
CA PRO A 19 42.40 20.09 -14.41
C PRO A 19 41.64 21.20 -15.14
N SER A 20 42.32 21.89 -16.06
CA SER A 20 41.67 22.71 -17.07
C SER A 20 40.59 21.88 -17.78
N PRO A 21 39.36 22.38 -17.95
CA PRO A 21 38.31 21.68 -18.67
C PRO A 21 38.50 21.90 -20.18
N SER A 22 39.44 21.17 -20.77
CA SER A 22 39.50 21.03 -22.22
C SER A 22 38.69 19.80 -22.64
N MET A 23 37.53 20.08 -23.23
CA MET A 23 36.84 19.29 -24.25
C MET A 23 36.94 17.76 -24.15
N LEU A 24 35.92 17.14 -23.56
CA LEU A 24 35.40 15.85 -24.03
C LEU A 24 33.88 15.82 -23.80
N PRO A 25 33.05 15.98 -24.86
CA PRO A 25 31.65 15.62 -24.77
C PRO A 25 31.57 14.09 -24.82
N GLY A 26 31.00 13.45 -23.80
CA GLY A 26 30.64 12.03 -23.92
C GLY A 26 30.88 11.13 -22.71
N ARG A 27 31.03 11.67 -21.49
CA ARG A 27 31.19 10.82 -20.31
C ARG A 27 30.43 11.28 -19.07
N ILE A 28 29.20 11.72 -19.26
CA ILE A 28 28.22 11.87 -18.17
C ILE A 28 26.89 11.36 -18.74
N GLN A 29 26.27 10.37 -18.09
CA GLN A 29 24.80 10.11 -18.03
C GLN A 29 24.42 8.63 -17.81
N ILE A 30 25.35 7.66 -17.86
CA ILE A 30 24.93 6.25 -17.77
C ILE A 30 24.54 5.85 -16.34
N ALA A 31 25.26 6.32 -15.32
CA ALA A 31 24.99 5.98 -13.92
C ALA A 31 23.65 6.56 -13.40
N ASP A 32 23.34 7.81 -13.77
CA ASP A 32 22.07 8.45 -13.42
C ASP A 32 20.90 7.78 -14.16
N ALA A 33 21.11 7.36 -15.41
CA ALA A 33 20.10 6.63 -16.17
C ALA A 33 19.74 5.29 -15.52
N PHE A 34 20.74 4.51 -15.06
CA PHE A 34 20.51 3.24 -14.33
C PHE A 34 19.84 3.46 -12.97
N ALA A 35 20.21 4.49 -12.22
CA ALA A 35 19.55 4.80 -10.94
C ALA A 35 18.07 5.18 -11.13
N THR A 36 17.78 5.98 -12.15
CA THR A 36 16.41 6.42 -12.47
C THR A 36 15.56 5.27 -13.01
N THR A 37 16.13 4.39 -13.85
CA THR A 37 15.42 3.18 -14.33
C THR A 37 15.25 2.14 -13.23
N ALA A 38 16.25 1.91 -12.37
CA ALA A 38 16.11 1.00 -11.24
C ALA A 38 15.03 1.48 -10.27
N LEU A 39 14.99 2.77 -9.93
CA LEU A 39 13.94 3.31 -9.06
C LEU A 39 12.56 3.25 -9.72
N ALA A 40 12.46 3.52 -11.02
CA ALA A 40 11.20 3.43 -11.78
C ALA A 40 10.68 1.98 -11.90
N VAL A 41 11.58 1.02 -12.16
CA VAL A 41 11.24 -0.41 -12.24
C VAL A 41 10.86 -0.95 -10.85
N THR A 42 11.61 -0.58 -9.80
CA THR A 42 11.32 -1.04 -8.44
C THR A 42 10.04 -0.39 -7.91
N GLY A 43 9.82 0.90 -8.18
CA GLY A 43 8.59 1.61 -7.82
C GLY A 43 7.35 1.08 -8.56
N GLY A 44 7.49 0.82 -9.87
CA GLY A 44 6.42 0.20 -10.67
C GLY A 44 6.10 -1.23 -10.24
N PHE A 45 7.13 -2.03 -9.94
CA PHE A 45 6.97 -3.40 -9.47
C PHE A 45 6.33 -3.47 -8.07
N LEU A 46 6.78 -2.64 -7.12
CA LEU A 46 6.19 -2.60 -5.78
C LEU A 46 4.74 -2.09 -5.81
N GLY A 47 4.42 -1.13 -6.67
CA GLY A 47 3.04 -0.68 -6.90
C GLY A 47 2.17 -1.78 -7.51
N TRP A 48 2.65 -2.46 -8.55
CA TRP A 48 1.97 -3.62 -9.13
C TRP A 48 1.75 -4.72 -8.09
N LEU A 49 2.75 -4.98 -7.25
CA LEU A 49 2.67 -5.98 -6.21
C LEU A 49 1.69 -5.58 -5.11
N SER A 50 1.57 -4.30 -4.74
CA SER A 50 0.55 -3.87 -3.76
C SER A 50 -0.87 -4.03 -4.29
N PHE A 51 -1.10 -3.73 -5.57
CA PHE A 51 -2.40 -3.93 -6.22
C PHE A 51 -2.76 -5.43 -6.33
N ASN A 52 -1.82 -6.27 -6.78
CA ASN A 52 -2.07 -7.70 -6.92
C ASN A 52 -2.08 -8.45 -5.58
N ALA A 53 -1.35 -7.94 -4.56
CA ALA A 53 -1.36 -8.52 -3.22
C ALA A 53 -2.73 -8.41 -2.55
N GLN A 54 -3.56 -7.41 -2.88
CA GLN A 54 -4.91 -7.30 -2.34
C GLN A 54 -5.81 -8.46 -2.79
N GLU A 55 -5.77 -8.84 -4.07
CA GLU A 55 -6.57 -9.97 -4.57
C GLU A 55 -6.12 -11.29 -3.95
N VAL A 56 -4.81 -11.50 -3.85
CA VAL A 56 -4.22 -12.69 -3.22
C VAL A 56 -4.57 -12.73 -1.74
N TYR A 57 -4.43 -11.62 -1.02
CA TYR A 57 -4.81 -11.50 0.39
C TYR A 57 -6.29 -11.79 0.62
N ASN A 58 -7.18 -11.22 -0.20
CA ASN A 58 -8.62 -11.46 -0.11
C ASN A 58 -8.99 -12.92 -0.40
N SER A 59 -8.30 -13.55 -1.36
CA SER A 59 -8.42 -14.98 -1.62
C SER A 59 -7.99 -15.80 -0.40
N ILE A 60 -6.78 -15.57 0.13
CA ILE A 60 -6.27 -16.28 1.32
C ILE A 60 -7.21 -16.11 2.51
N LYS A 61 -7.70 -14.89 2.76
CA LYS A 61 -8.64 -14.60 3.84
C LYS A 61 -9.96 -15.37 3.70
N ARG A 62 -10.46 -15.52 2.46
CA ARG A 62 -11.63 -16.35 2.14
C ARG A 62 -11.39 -17.83 2.44
N TRP A 63 -10.17 -18.34 2.27
CA TRP A 63 -9.84 -19.76 2.49
C TRP A 63 -9.50 -20.11 3.95
N TRP A 64 -8.78 -19.25 4.67
CA TRP A 64 -8.24 -19.57 6.01
C TRP A 64 -9.20 -19.27 7.17
N GLY A 65 -10.21 -18.41 6.97
CA GLY A 65 -11.20 -18.07 8.00
C GLY A 65 -12.58 -17.69 7.45
N GLY A 66 -12.77 -17.83 6.13
CA GLY A 66 -13.93 -17.33 5.40
C GLY A 66 -15.29 -17.75 5.95
N PRO A 67 -15.57 -19.01 6.33
CA PRO A 67 -16.90 -19.39 6.77
C PRO A 67 -17.28 -18.81 8.15
N VAL A 68 -16.33 -18.70 9.08
CA VAL A 68 -16.58 -18.17 10.42
C VAL A 68 -16.73 -16.65 10.39
N GLU A 69 -15.84 -15.95 9.68
CA GLU A 69 -15.92 -14.49 9.55
C GLU A 69 -17.15 -14.08 8.74
N TRP A 70 -17.46 -14.83 7.67
CA TRP A 70 -18.71 -14.65 6.92
C TRP A 70 -19.94 -14.83 7.81
N GLY A 71 -19.94 -15.86 8.68
CA GLY A 71 -21.04 -16.10 9.62
C GLY A 71 -21.30 -14.87 10.49
N LYS A 72 -20.25 -14.24 11.04
CA LYS A 72 -20.39 -13.02 11.85
C LYS A 72 -20.97 -11.86 11.05
N ILE A 73 -20.44 -11.61 9.85
CA ILE A 73 -20.91 -10.54 8.97
C ILE A 73 -22.38 -10.74 8.57
N TRP A 74 -22.76 -11.99 8.31
CA TRP A 74 -24.14 -12.35 7.99
C TRP A 74 -25.09 -12.13 9.18
N GLU A 75 -24.68 -12.46 10.40
CA GLU A 75 -25.45 -12.14 11.61
C GLU A 75 -25.62 -10.63 11.80
N ASP A 76 -24.56 -9.85 11.63
CA ASP A 76 -24.62 -8.38 11.71
C ASP A 76 -25.57 -7.78 10.68
N TYR A 77 -25.54 -8.29 9.43
CA TYR A 77 -26.49 -7.92 8.39
C TYR A 77 -27.94 -8.26 8.78
N LYS A 78 -28.20 -9.47 9.28
CA LYS A 78 -29.56 -9.86 9.73
C LYS A 78 -30.06 -8.94 10.83
N LYS A 79 -29.19 -8.57 11.78
CA LYS A 79 -29.52 -7.65 12.87
C LYS A 79 -29.87 -6.26 12.33
N ALA A 80 -29.07 -5.73 11.41
CA ALA A 80 -29.31 -4.43 10.78
C ALA A 80 -30.61 -4.44 9.94
N ARG A 81 -30.84 -5.49 9.14
CA ARG A 81 -32.10 -5.67 8.40
C ARG A 81 -33.30 -5.71 9.33
N HIS A 82 -33.21 -6.45 10.44
CA HIS A 82 -34.31 -6.54 11.40
C HIS A 82 -34.60 -5.19 12.05
N ALA A 83 -33.57 -4.40 12.37
CA ALA A 83 -33.73 -3.05 12.88
C ALA A 83 -34.43 -2.12 11.87
N ILE A 84 -34.08 -2.21 10.58
CA ILE A 84 -34.76 -1.46 9.50
C ILE A 84 -36.24 -1.87 9.40
N MET A 85 -36.53 -3.18 9.43
CA MET A 85 -37.91 -3.70 9.38
C MET A 85 -38.77 -3.25 10.57
N GLN A 86 -38.17 -3.11 11.76
CA GLN A 86 -38.87 -2.65 12.96
C GLN A 86 -39.09 -1.13 12.98
N LYS A 87 -38.14 -0.35 12.45
CA LYS A 87 -38.21 1.12 12.48
C LYS A 87 -39.10 1.67 11.38
N GLU A 88 -38.94 1.18 10.15
CA GLU A 88 -39.65 1.75 9.00
C GLU A 88 -40.93 0.99 8.65
N PRO A 89 -42.11 1.61 8.84
CA PRO A 89 -43.38 1.02 8.45
C PRO A 89 -43.62 1.09 6.94
N ASN A 90 -43.02 2.07 6.24
CA ASN A 90 -43.14 2.22 4.80
C ASN A 90 -42.30 1.15 4.07
N ASP A 91 -42.96 0.34 3.26
CA ASP A 91 -42.35 -0.78 2.56
C ASP A 91 -41.35 -0.36 1.48
N GLU A 92 -41.65 0.70 0.73
CA GLU A 92 -40.77 1.22 -0.33
C GLU A 92 -39.46 1.77 0.25
N MET A 93 -39.56 2.56 1.33
CA MET A 93 -38.39 3.06 2.04
C MET A 93 -37.56 1.92 2.63
N ARG A 94 -38.21 0.87 3.14
CA ARG A 94 -37.54 -0.32 3.67
C ARG A 94 -36.72 -1.03 2.62
N HIS A 95 -37.25 -1.17 1.40
CA HIS A 95 -36.54 -1.76 0.28
C HIS A 95 -35.31 -0.94 -0.14
N ILE A 96 -35.43 0.38 -0.19
CA ILE A 96 -34.32 1.29 -0.49
C ILE A 96 -33.22 1.15 0.57
N LEU A 97 -33.58 1.25 1.85
CA LEU A 97 -32.61 1.15 2.96
C LEU A 97 -31.90 -0.21 3.01
N ILE A 98 -32.60 -1.31 2.70
CA ILE A 98 -31.98 -2.63 2.62
C ILE A 98 -31.03 -2.71 1.41
N SER A 99 -31.38 -2.08 0.29
CA SER A 99 -30.52 -2.01 -0.89
C SER A 99 -29.24 -1.23 -0.62
N ASP A 100 -29.35 -0.04 -0.03
CA ASP A 100 -28.21 0.79 0.36
C ASP A 100 -27.31 0.06 1.36
N MET A 101 -27.91 -0.60 2.35
CA MET A 101 -27.16 -1.42 3.30
C MET A 101 -26.41 -2.57 2.60
N ARG A 102 -27.00 -3.22 1.58
CA ARG A 102 -26.28 -4.26 0.81
C ARG A 102 -25.09 -3.69 0.04
N GLU A 103 -25.21 -2.48 -0.51
CA GLU A 103 -24.10 -1.77 -1.16
C GLU A 103 -22.97 -1.50 -0.16
N ASP A 104 -23.29 -0.97 1.03
CA ASP A 104 -22.31 -0.70 2.08
C ASP A 104 -21.53 -1.95 2.49
N PHE A 105 -22.23 -3.09 2.65
CA PHE A 105 -21.58 -4.36 2.96
C PHE A 105 -20.72 -4.88 1.80
N ARG A 106 -21.08 -4.59 0.54
CA ARG A 106 -20.27 -4.93 -0.63
C ARG A 106 -18.96 -4.15 -0.66
N ILE A 107 -19.03 -2.85 -0.39
CA ILE A 107 -17.85 -1.96 -0.34
C ILE A 107 -16.95 -2.31 0.84
N LYS A 108 -17.53 -2.54 2.01
CA LYS A 108 -16.78 -2.84 3.23
C LYS A 108 -16.12 -4.23 3.21
N TYR A 109 -16.72 -5.18 2.50
CA TYR A 109 -16.24 -6.56 2.43
C TYR A 109 -16.15 -7.07 0.98
N PRO A 110 -15.20 -6.55 0.17
CA PRO A 110 -15.10 -6.87 -1.26
C PRO A 110 -14.90 -8.36 -1.53
N GLN A 111 -14.22 -9.09 -0.63
CA GLN A 111 -14.00 -10.53 -0.73
C GLN A 111 -15.28 -11.38 -0.67
N TRP A 112 -16.40 -10.83 -0.20
CA TRP A 112 -17.72 -11.48 -0.18
C TRP A 112 -18.76 -10.72 -1.01
N ALA A 113 -18.35 -9.76 -1.84
CA ALA A 113 -19.24 -8.95 -2.68
C ALA A 113 -20.23 -9.80 -3.49
N TYR A 114 -19.76 -10.93 -4.03
CA TYR A 114 -20.55 -11.88 -4.81
C TYR A 114 -21.75 -12.51 -4.06
N LYS A 115 -21.79 -12.42 -2.73
CA LYS A 115 -22.88 -12.95 -1.91
C LYS A 115 -24.04 -11.97 -1.72
N TRP A 116 -23.89 -10.73 -2.19
CA TRP A 116 -24.86 -9.65 -2.00
C TRP A 116 -25.65 -9.29 -3.28
N ASN A 117 -25.52 -10.09 -4.35
CA ASN A 117 -26.33 -9.99 -5.57
C ASN A 117 -27.80 -10.38 -5.35
#